data_AF-A0A2G2A2B1-F1
#
_entry.id   AF-A0A2G2A2B1-F1
#
_cell.length_a   1.000
_cell.length_b   1.000
_cell.length_c   1.000
_cell.angle_alpha   90.00
_cell.angle_beta   90.00
_cell.angle_gamma   90.00
#
_symmetry.space_group_name_H-M   'P 1'
#
loop_
_entity.id
_entity.type
_entity.pdbx_description
1 polymer ?
#
loop_
_entity_poly.entity_id
_entity_poly.type
_entity_poly.pdbx_seq_one_letter_code
_entity_poly.pdbx_strand_id
1 'polypeptide(L)'
;MSTARTVRALIGTFTLVAGLAAGLAVGQESDRPLLSGPEVEDTRPGLVEDTFGGEMARGKARLGAMAAIPAQDLRKILQDMNKADADGAIRLSQEQNDRVRELMVEYQEERRVWMLANRDELSELYKAAGMPEPRHRGGREDRGGRGGRGGEEPRRGKPESEGRNMMEPVEATDARRMPRLRMPERANPAEGGQERPRPTAQQQAAQQRLRAFMSKGPTTGDLQRRIYAELSAEQQKHIDDEVVRMADERADEREMAKIQRRQNDRRAKNGRAGGAEEGAGGPGRAGGGRGKIDWDAVLPADGSVNLESLPERARARLESMDEAQQKRALEAMRKRSGEPRRRRGD
;
A
#
# COMPACT_ATOMS: atom_id res chain seq x y z
N MET A 1 -34.89 -14.51 -42.27
CA MET A 1 -35.89 -13.95 -41.34
C MET A 1 -35.20 -12.93 -40.46
N SER A 2 -35.37 -11.65 -40.77
CA SER A 2 -34.66 -10.53 -40.16
C SER A 2 -35.58 -9.87 -39.12
N THR A 3 -35.20 -9.90 -37.85
CA THR A 3 -35.95 -9.28 -36.75
C THR A 3 -35.40 -7.89 -36.48
N ALA A 4 -36.05 -6.88 -37.05
CA ALA A 4 -35.82 -5.48 -36.74
C ALA A 4 -36.26 -5.19 -35.30
N ARG A 5 -35.32 -4.80 -34.43
CA ARG A 5 -35.61 -4.28 -33.08
C ARG A 5 -35.78 -2.77 -33.14
N THR A 6 -37.02 -2.33 -32.98
CA THR A 6 -37.43 -0.93 -32.87
C THR A 6 -37.06 -0.41 -31.48
N VAL A 7 -36.02 0.43 -31.38
CA VAL A 7 -35.68 1.13 -30.15
C VAL A 7 -36.53 2.40 -30.05
N ARG A 8 -37.55 2.38 -29.20
CA ARG A 8 -38.34 3.56 -28.83
C ARG A 8 -37.54 4.41 -27.84
N ALA A 9 -37.03 5.55 -28.31
CA ALA A 9 -36.52 6.61 -27.46
C ALA A 9 -37.68 7.32 -26.76
N LEU A 10 -37.83 7.11 -25.45
CA LEU A 10 -38.74 7.85 -24.59
C LEU A 10 -37.97 9.05 -24.01
N ILE A 11 -38.15 10.20 -24.66
CA ILE A 11 -37.68 11.51 -24.19
C ILE A 11 -38.64 11.93 -23.07
N GLY A 12 -38.22 11.72 -21.82
CA GLY A 12 -38.94 12.18 -20.63
C GLY A 12 -38.65 13.65 -20.36
N THR A 13 -39.63 14.52 -20.62
CA THR A 13 -39.62 15.94 -20.28
C THR A 13 -39.69 16.09 -18.76
N PHE A 14 -38.58 16.47 -18.12
CA PHE A 14 -38.52 16.76 -16.69
C PHE A 14 -38.93 18.23 -16.45
N THR A 15 -40.15 18.44 -15.97
CA THR A 15 -40.67 19.76 -15.61
C THR A 15 -40.09 20.18 -14.26
N LEU A 16 -39.18 21.15 -14.28
CA LEU A 16 -38.56 21.76 -13.10
C LEU A 16 -39.54 22.77 -12.46
N VAL A 17 -40.15 22.41 -11.34
CA VAL A 17 -40.91 23.35 -10.50
C VAL A 17 -39.93 24.07 -9.58
N ALA A 18 -39.58 25.31 -9.94
CA ALA A 18 -38.80 26.21 -9.10
C ALA A 18 -39.71 26.80 -8.01
N GLY A 19 -39.65 26.23 -6.80
CA GLY A 19 -40.24 26.80 -5.59
C GLY A 19 -39.33 27.89 -5.02
N LEU A 20 -39.71 29.14 -5.27
CA LEU A 20 -39.06 30.34 -4.79
C LEU A 20 -39.55 30.66 -3.37
N ALA A 21 -38.84 30.20 -2.34
CA ALA A 21 -39.07 30.59 -0.95
C ALA A 21 -37.98 31.57 -0.51
N ALA A 22 -38.26 32.86 -0.70
CA ALA A 22 -37.52 33.97 -0.12
C ALA A 22 -37.92 34.09 1.36
N GLY A 23 -37.05 33.65 2.26
CA GLY A 23 -37.13 33.90 3.70
C GLY A 23 -36.00 34.83 4.12
N LEU A 24 -36.34 36.11 4.33
CA LEU A 24 -35.51 37.13 4.96
C LEU A 24 -35.14 36.70 6.39
N ALA A 25 -33.87 36.43 6.66
CA ALA A 25 -33.33 36.39 8.02
C ALA A 25 -32.39 37.58 8.19
N VAL A 26 -32.98 38.68 8.66
CA VAL A 26 -32.29 39.90 9.10
C VAL A 26 -31.88 39.72 10.57
N GLY A 27 -30.57 39.88 10.82
CA GLY A 27 -30.02 40.58 12.00
C GLY A 27 -30.28 40.03 13.41
N GLN A 28 -29.27 39.36 13.96
CA GLN A 28 -28.86 39.56 15.36
C GLN A 28 -27.32 39.49 15.44
N GLU A 29 -26.68 40.65 15.31
CA GLU A 29 -25.34 40.89 15.86
C GLU A 29 -25.52 41.25 17.33
N SER A 30 -25.36 40.27 18.21
CA SER A 30 -25.26 40.51 19.65
C SER A 30 -24.10 39.71 20.22
N ASP A 31 -23.21 40.45 20.89
CA ASP A 31 -22.18 40.01 21.84
C ASP A 31 -21.02 39.16 21.30
N ARG A 32 -20.02 39.84 20.70
CA ARG A 32 -18.64 39.36 20.70
C ARG A 32 -17.87 40.02 21.87
N PRO A 33 -17.35 39.25 22.84
CA PRO A 33 -16.57 39.81 23.94
C PRO A 33 -15.27 40.45 23.41
N LEU A 34 -15.02 41.70 23.79
CA LEU A 34 -13.91 42.59 23.40
C LEU A 34 -12.48 42.11 23.80
N LEU A 35 -12.29 40.83 24.09
CA LEU A 35 -11.03 40.22 24.51
C LEU A 35 -10.79 38.82 23.90
N SER A 36 -11.34 38.57 22.70
CA SER A 36 -10.86 37.48 21.85
C SER A 36 -9.45 37.84 21.35
N GLY A 37 -8.45 37.09 21.80
CA GLY A 37 -7.10 37.14 21.22
C GLY A 37 -7.13 36.86 19.71
N PRO A 38 -5.99 37.03 19.00
CA PRO A 38 -5.94 36.78 17.56
C PRO A 38 -6.55 35.41 17.24
N GLU A 39 -7.58 35.39 16.38
CA GLU A 39 -8.18 34.16 15.87
C GLU A 39 -7.07 33.34 15.22
N VAL A 40 -6.53 32.38 15.98
CA VAL A 40 -5.73 31.31 15.40
C VAL A 40 -6.76 30.43 14.71
N GLU A 41 -6.94 30.63 13.40
CA GLU A 41 -7.55 29.62 12.55
C GLU A 41 -6.77 28.33 12.80
N ASP A 42 -7.36 27.42 13.58
CA ASP A 42 -6.87 26.08 13.83
C ASP A 42 -7.02 25.30 12.50
N THR A 43 -6.25 25.73 11.51
CA THR A 43 -6.01 25.06 10.23
C THR A 43 -5.16 23.85 10.55
N ARG A 44 -5.76 22.90 11.26
CA ARG A 44 -5.25 21.53 11.34
C ARG A 44 -5.13 21.04 9.89
N PRO A 45 -3.91 20.89 9.36
CA PRO A 45 -3.74 20.51 7.98
C PRO A 45 -4.19 19.05 7.84
N GLY A 46 -5.35 18.83 7.24
CA GLY A 46 -5.79 17.52 6.76
C GLY A 46 -6.03 16.49 7.86
N LEU A 47 -7.20 16.59 8.49
CA LEU A 47 -8.14 15.47 8.63
C LEU A 47 -7.50 14.08 8.83
N VAL A 48 -6.81 13.90 9.96
CA VAL A 48 -6.88 12.61 10.65
C VAL A 48 -8.08 12.74 11.55
N GLU A 49 -9.25 12.38 11.03
CA GLU A 49 -10.40 12.11 11.88
C GLU A 49 -10.01 10.96 12.80
N ASP A 50 -9.62 11.30 14.03
CA ASP A 50 -9.50 10.38 15.16
C ASP A 50 -10.89 9.75 15.39
N THR A 51 -11.21 8.74 14.59
CA THR A 51 -12.35 7.84 14.72
C THR A 51 -12.00 6.74 15.74
N PHE A 52 -11.49 7.16 16.90
CA PHE A 52 -11.20 6.30 18.03
C PHE A 52 -12.37 6.41 19.03
N GLY A 53 -13.42 5.59 18.86
CA GLY A 53 -14.37 5.34 19.95
C GLY A 53 -15.87 5.15 19.66
N GLY A 54 -16.33 5.12 18.40
CA GLY A 54 -17.76 5.08 18.11
C GLY A 54 -18.25 3.79 17.45
N GLU A 55 -18.53 2.74 18.23
CA GLU A 55 -19.12 1.49 17.72
C GLU A 55 -20.48 1.70 17.00
N MET A 56 -21.15 2.83 17.24
CA MET A 56 -22.39 3.25 16.58
C MET A 56 -22.23 4.05 15.26
N ALA A 57 -21.02 4.43 14.84
CA ALA A 57 -20.81 5.11 13.54
C ALA A 57 -20.89 4.13 12.34
N ARG A 58 -20.97 2.81 12.59
CA ARG A 58 -20.83 1.76 11.58
C ARG A 58 -21.84 1.82 10.43
N GLY A 59 -23.06 2.33 10.61
CA GLY A 59 -24.09 2.26 9.56
C GLY A 59 -23.91 3.24 8.39
N LYS A 60 -23.79 4.54 8.70
CA LYS A 60 -23.69 5.61 7.67
C LYS A 60 -22.24 5.91 7.29
N ALA A 61 -21.29 5.69 8.21
CA ALA A 61 -19.87 5.76 7.88
C ALA A 61 -19.43 4.61 6.97
N ARG A 62 -20.12 3.45 6.96
CA ARG A 62 -19.79 2.33 6.06
C ARG A 62 -19.81 2.74 4.59
N LEU A 63 -20.89 3.37 4.12
CA LEU A 63 -21.00 3.83 2.71
C LEU A 63 -20.00 4.95 2.37
N GLY A 64 -19.66 5.81 3.35
CA GLY A 64 -18.60 6.80 3.19
C GLY A 64 -17.19 6.18 3.15
N ALA A 65 -16.94 5.18 3.98
CA ALA A 65 -15.70 4.41 4.03
C ALA A 65 -15.54 3.52 2.79
N MET A 66 -16.63 3.07 2.16
CA MET A 66 -16.57 2.33 0.90
C MET A 66 -15.96 3.17 -0.23
N ALA A 67 -16.24 4.48 -0.27
CA ALA A 67 -15.62 5.39 -1.24
C ALA A 67 -14.10 5.55 -1.02
N ALA A 68 -13.59 5.12 0.14
CA ALA A 68 -12.17 5.14 0.49
C ALA A 68 -11.45 3.81 0.22
N ILE A 69 -12.15 2.75 -0.22
CA ILE A 69 -11.49 1.48 -0.55
C ILE A 69 -10.57 1.71 -1.75
N PRO A 70 -9.26 1.45 -1.63
CA PRO A 70 -8.37 1.51 -2.78
C PRO A 70 -8.89 0.59 -3.89
N ALA A 71 -9.00 1.10 -5.12
CA ALA A 71 -9.55 0.33 -6.24
C ALA A 71 -8.78 -0.98 -6.51
N GLN A 72 -7.52 -1.05 -6.11
CA GLN A 72 -6.68 -2.25 -6.17
C GLN A 72 -7.19 -3.36 -5.24
N ASP A 73 -7.65 -2.98 -4.05
CA ASP A 73 -8.10 -3.92 -3.03
C ASP A 73 -9.46 -4.49 -3.40
N LEU A 74 -10.41 -3.65 -3.82
CA LEU A 74 -11.71 -4.14 -4.31
C LEU A 74 -11.52 -5.12 -5.48
N ARG A 75 -10.63 -4.79 -6.44
CA ARG A 75 -10.32 -5.69 -7.56
C ARG A 75 -9.76 -7.03 -7.07
N LYS A 76 -8.84 -7.01 -6.11
CA LYS A 76 -8.27 -8.22 -5.51
C LYS A 76 -9.35 -9.06 -4.84
N ILE A 77 -10.21 -8.43 -4.03
CA ILE A 77 -11.31 -9.11 -3.34
C ILE A 77 -12.29 -9.73 -4.34
N LEU A 78 -12.73 -8.99 -5.36
CA LEU A 78 -13.60 -9.54 -6.42
C LEU A 78 -12.94 -10.69 -7.19
N GLN A 79 -11.62 -10.62 -7.42
CA GLN A 79 -10.87 -11.70 -8.03
C GLN A 79 -10.83 -12.95 -7.13
N ASP A 80 -10.68 -12.77 -5.81
CA ASP A 80 -10.71 -13.85 -4.82
C ASP A 80 -12.10 -14.49 -4.72
N MET A 81 -13.18 -13.68 -4.72
CA MET A 81 -14.57 -14.16 -4.74
C MET A 81 -14.93 -14.91 -6.04
N ASN A 82 -14.21 -14.69 -7.14
CA ASN A 82 -14.47 -15.37 -8.41
C ASN A 82 -13.69 -16.70 -8.55
N LYS A 83 -12.88 -17.09 -7.56
CA LYS A 83 -12.15 -18.36 -7.61
C LYS A 83 -13.09 -19.54 -7.40
N ALA A 84 -12.69 -20.71 -7.90
CA ALA A 84 -13.52 -21.92 -7.85
C ALA A 84 -13.65 -22.50 -6.43
N ASP A 85 -12.70 -22.21 -5.54
CA ASP A 85 -12.62 -22.62 -4.15
C ASP A 85 -13.30 -21.65 -3.16
N ALA A 86 -13.83 -20.51 -3.64
CA ALA A 86 -14.61 -19.60 -2.82
C ALA A 86 -15.92 -20.26 -2.37
N ASP A 87 -16.34 -19.96 -1.14
CA ASP A 87 -17.62 -20.42 -0.59
C ASP A 87 -18.78 -20.02 -1.51
N GLY A 88 -19.74 -20.92 -1.73
CA GLY A 88 -20.85 -20.72 -2.67
C GLY A 88 -21.72 -19.50 -2.35
N ALA A 89 -21.83 -19.13 -1.08
CA ALA A 89 -22.53 -17.93 -0.62
C ALA A 89 -21.80 -16.61 -0.98
N ILE A 90 -20.47 -16.66 -1.01
CA ILE A 90 -19.59 -15.49 -1.26
C ILE A 90 -19.20 -15.42 -2.74
N ARG A 91 -19.20 -16.56 -3.43
CA ARG A 91 -18.78 -16.66 -4.82
C ARG A 91 -19.68 -15.81 -5.71
N LEU A 92 -19.06 -15.07 -6.62
CA LEU A 92 -19.80 -14.29 -7.62
C LEU A 92 -20.50 -15.24 -8.60
N SER A 93 -21.78 -15.00 -8.85
CA SER A 93 -22.46 -15.68 -9.96
C SER A 93 -21.86 -15.23 -11.30
N GLN A 94 -22.05 -16.04 -12.34
CA GLN A 94 -21.58 -15.69 -13.68
C GLN A 94 -22.21 -14.37 -14.17
N GLU A 95 -23.52 -14.20 -13.92
CA GLU A 95 -24.26 -12.98 -14.28
C GLU A 95 -23.72 -11.75 -13.53
N GLN A 96 -23.45 -11.87 -12.23
CA GLN A 96 -22.85 -10.80 -11.44
C GLN A 96 -21.45 -10.42 -11.96
N ASN A 97 -20.62 -11.40 -12.30
CA ASN A 97 -19.28 -11.15 -12.85
C ASN A 97 -19.34 -10.41 -14.19
N ASP A 98 -20.25 -10.83 -15.08
CA ASP A 98 -20.46 -10.17 -16.37
C ASP A 98 -21.00 -8.75 -16.18
N ARG A 99 -21.92 -8.53 -15.24
CA ARG A 99 -22.42 -7.19 -14.88
C ARG A 99 -21.33 -6.28 -14.31
N VAL A 100 -20.47 -6.80 -13.43
CA VAL A 100 -19.31 -6.06 -12.90
C VAL A 100 -18.38 -5.61 -14.02
N ARG A 101 -18.11 -6.49 -15.00
CA ARG A 101 -17.27 -6.16 -16.17
C ARG A 101 -17.90 -5.07 -17.03
N GLU A 102 -19.21 -5.17 -17.28
CA GLU A 102 -19.96 -4.15 -18.02
C GLU A 102 -19.89 -2.79 -17.33
N LEU A 103 -20.15 -2.72 -16.02
CA LEU A 103 -20.02 -1.49 -15.23
C LEU A 103 -18.61 -0.89 -15.31
N MET A 104 -17.56 -1.72 -15.34
CA MET A 104 -16.19 -1.24 -15.51
C MET A 104 -15.93 -0.64 -16.91
N VAL A 105 -16.55 -1.18 -17.96
CA VAL A 105 -16.47 -0.64 -19.32
C VAL A 105 -17.25 0.68 -19.41
N GLU A 106 -18.50 0.69 -18.95
CA GLU A 106 -19.35 1.89 -18.90
C GLU A 106 -18.62 3.04 -18.19
N TYR A 107 -18.05 2.79 -17.01
CA TYR A 107 -17.29 3.81 -16.27
C TYR A 107 -16.08 4.35 -17.04
N GLN A 108 -15.34 3.47 -17.74
CA GLN A 108 -14.19 3.90 -18.55
C GLN A 108 -14.62 4.77 -19.72
N GLU A 109 -15.74 4.45 -20.35
CA GLU A 109 -16.33 5.25 -21.43
C GLU A 109 -16.86 6.59 -20.91
N GLU A 110 -17.66 6.61 -19.84
CA GLU A 110 -18.13 7.83 -19.17
C GLU A 110 -16.95 8.74 -18.84
N ARG A 111 -15.91 8.18 -18.23
CA ARG A 111 -14.70 8.93 -17.86
C ARG A 111 -13.96 9.44 -19.09
N ARG A 112 -13.85 8.64 -20.16
CA ARG A 112 -13.21 9.06 -21.41
C ARG A 112 -13.96 10.22 -22.05
N VAL A 113 -15.29 10.10 -22.17
CA VAL A 113 -16.15 11.16 -22.72
C VAL A 113 -16.03 12.43 -21.88
N TRP A 114 -16.06 12.31 -20.55
CA TRP A 114 -15.88 13.44 -19.65
C TRP A 114 -14.51 14.12 -19.82
N MET A 115 -13.42 13.34 -19.86
CA MET A 115 -12.06 13.88 -20.06
C MET A 115 -11.90 14.57 -21.42
N LEU A 116 -12.55 14.06 -22.47
CA LEU A 116 -12.54 14.67 -23.79
C LEU A 116 -13.32 15.98 -23.82
N ALA A 117 -14.52 16.00 -23.23
CA ALA A 117 -15.37 17.19 -23.17
C ALA A 117 -14.74 18.32 -22.34
N ASN A 118 -13.91 17.98 -21.35
CA ASN A 118 -13.29 18.92 -20.42
C ASN A 118 -11.78 19.09 -20.63
N ARG A 119 -11.26 18.72 -21.80
CA ARG A 119 -9.82 18.70 -22.09
C ARG A 119 -9.17 20.07 -21.93
N ASP A 120 -9.79 21.11 -22.49
CA ASP A 120 -9.21 22.46 -22.52
C ASP A 120 -9.16 23.08 -21.12
N GLU A 121 -10.26 23.00 -20.37
CA GLU A 121 -10.32 23.46 -18.97
C GLU A 121 -9.31 22.72 -18.09
N LEU A 122 -9.14 21.42 -18.28
CA LEU A 122 -8.11 20.65 -17.58
C LEU A 122 -6.70 21.14 -17.93
N SER A 123 -6.39 21.37 -19.21
CA SER A 123 -5.06 21.85 -19.63
C SER A 123 -4.74 23.21 -18.99
N GLU A 124 -5.71 24.13 -18.95
CA GLU A 124 -5.56 25.42 -18.27
C GLU A 124 -5.31 25.26 -16.76
N LEU A 125 -6.06 24.39 -16.09
CA LEU A 125 -5.88 24.11 -14.66
C LEU A 125 -4.52 23.47 -14.37
N TYR A 126 -4.03 22.54 -15.20
CA TYR A 126 -2.68 21.96 -15.06
C TYR A 126 -1.60 23.02 -15.22
N LYS A 127 -1.72 23.88 -16.24
CA LYS A 127 -0.80 25.00 -16.48
C LYS A 127 -0.77 25.97 -15.31
N ALA A 128 -1.94 26.36 -14.79
CA ALA A 128 -2.06 27.25 -13.64
C ALA A 128 -1.49 26.61 -12.35
N ALA A 129 -1.66 25.29 -12.18
CA ALA A 129 -1.12 24.53 -11.06
C ALA A 129 0.40 24.32 -11.14
N GLY A 130 1.06 24.71 -12.25
CA GLY A 130 2.48 24.44 -12.48
C GLY A 130 2.79 22.95 -12.62
N MET A 131 1.78 22.14 -12.97
CA MET A 131 1.93 20.69 -13.12
C MET A 131 2.04 20.34 -14.61
N PRO A 132 2.91 19.38 -14.98
CA PRO A 132 2.95 18.91 -16.35
C PRO A 132 1.61 18.26 -16.70
N GLU A 133 1.04 18.63 -17.86
CA GLU A 133 -0.17 17.99 -18.37
C GLU A 133 0.04 16.47 -18.46
N PRO A 134 -0.92 15.64 -18.01
CA PRO A 134 -0.82 14.20 -18.12
C PRO A 134 -0.67 13.83 -19.59
N ARG A 135 0.54 13.53 -20.03
CA ARG A 135 0.77 13.04 -21.38
C ARG A 135 -0.01 11.74 -21.48
N HIS A 136 -1.05 11.72 -22.31
CA HIS A 136 -1.75 10.49 -22.64
C HIS A 136 -0.70 9.46 -23.06
N ARG A 137 -0.45 8.49 -22.17
CA ARG A 137 0.49 7.38 -22.42
C ARG A 137 -0.04 6.41 -23.49
N GLY A 138 -0.94 6.88 -24.34
CA GLY A 138 -1.58 6.14 -25.43
C GLY A 138 -0.78 6.17 -26.73
N GLY A 139 0.28 6.98 -26.85
CA GLY A 139 1.09 7.06 -28.06
C GLY A 139 2.35 6.20 -28.05
N ARG A 140 2.32 4.95 -27.53
CA ARG A 140 3.43 4.00 -27.78
C ARG A 140 3.23 3.29 -29.14
N GLU A 141 2.65 3.97 -30.10
CA GLU A 141 2.49 3.47 -31.47
C GLU A 141 3.76 3.63 -32.32
N ASP A 142 4.82 4.32 -31.83
CA ASP A 142 5.98 4.57 -32.71
C ASP A 142 7.37 4.52 -32.04
N ARG A 143 7.51 3.72 -30.97
CA ARG A 143 8.84 3.33 -30.45
C ARG A 143 9.28 1.92 -30.87
N GLY A 144 8.64 1.38 -31.92
CA GLY A 144 9.17 0.27 -32.71
C GLY A 144 10.15 0.70 -33.81
N GLY A 145 10.19 1.98 -34.19
CA GLY A 145 10.93 2.46 -35.38
C GLY A 145 12.41 2.82 -35.22
N ARG A 146 13.01 2.70 -34.03
CA ARG A 146 14.42 3.12 -33.82
C ARG A 146 15.28 2.05 -33.13
N GLY A 147 15.19 0.84 -33.65
CA GLY A 147 16.12 -0.26 -33.42
C GLY A 147 16.71 -0.85 -34.70
N GLY A 148 16.48 -0.21 -35.86
CA GLY A 148 17.23 -0.46 -37.08
C GLY A 148 18.69 -0.07 -36.88
N ARG A 149 19.50 -1.00 -36.36
CA ARG A 149 20.95 -0.96 -36.45
C ARG A 149 21.49 -2.38 -36.66
N GLY A 150 21.69 -2.71 -37.94
CA GLY A 150 22.63 -3.74 -38.37
C GLY A 150 21.97 -5.09 -38.65
N GLY A 151 22.03 -5.52 -39.91
CA GLY A 151 21.37 -6.71 -40.40
C GLY A 151 21.86 -8.02 -39.79
N GLU A 152 20.93 -8.95 -39.63
CA GLU A 152 21.20 -10.37 -39.74
C GLU A 152 20.00 -11.00 -40.46
N GLU A 153 20.32 -11.86 -41.42
CA GLU A 153 19.46 -12.40 -42.46
C GLU A 153 18.18 -13.11 -41.94
N PRO A 154 17.12 -13.22 -42.78
CA PRO A 154 15.99 -14.09 -42.48
C PRO A 154 16.44 -15.55 -42.54
N ARG A 155 16.80 -16.13 -41.38
CA ARG A 155 17.01 -17.58 -41.25
C ARG A 155 15.70 -18.32 -41.44
N ARG A 156 15.51 -18.72 -42.69
CA ARG A 156 14.60 -19.74 -43.20
C ARG A 156 14.87 -21.06 -42.48
N GLY A 157 13.84 -21.62 -41.84
CA GLY A 157 13.74 -23.04 -41.52
C GLY A 157 14.36 -23.50 -40.19
N LYS A 158 13.52 -23.72 -39.18
CA LYS A 158 13.67 -24.90 -38.32
C LYS A 158 12.34 -25.66 -38.29
N PRO A 159 12.33 -26.95 -38.63
CA PRO A 159 11.13 -27.77 -38.68
C PRO A 159 10.64 -28.11 -37.28
N GLU A 160 9.36 -28.49 -37.25
CA GLU A 160 8.57 -29.02 -36.17
C GLU A 160 9.38 -29.94 -35.24
N SER A 161 9.52 -29.52 -33.97
CA SER A 161 9.86 -30.45 -32.89
C SER A 161 8.59 -30.72 -32.10
N GLU A 162 8.05 -31.91 -32.34
CA GLU A 162 7.01 -32.56 -31.55
C GLU A 162 7.36 -32.57 -30.05
N GLY A 163 6.35 -32.32 -29.22
CA GLY A 163 6.18 -32.96 -27.91
C GLY A 163 7.28 -32.79 -26.86
N ARG A 164 7.50 -31.58 -26.34
CA ARG A 164 8.12 -31.44 -25.01
C ARG A 164 7.03 -31.38 -23.93
N ASN A 165 6.84 -32.52 -23.27
CA ASN A 165 6.08 -32.68 -22.03
C ASN A 165 6.51 -31.61 -21.01
N MET A 166 5.58 -30.74 -20.62
CA MET A 166 5.78 -29.66 -19.63
C MET A 166 5.55 -30.14 -18.18
N MET A 167 5.77 -31.43 -17.89
CA MET A 167 5.42 -32.06 -16.61
C MET A 167 6.55 -32.92 -16.03
N GLU A 168 7.81 -32.58 -16.31
CA GLU A 168 8.93 -33.11 -15.53
C GLU A 168 9.27 -32.18 -14.35
N PRO A 169 9.45 -32.73 -13.13
CA PRO A 169 9.96 -31.98 -12.00
C PRO A 169 11.41 -31.58 -12.28
N VAL A 170 11.69 -30.28 -12.20
CA VAL A 170 13.03 -29.71 -12.39
C VAL A 170 13.93 -30.16 -11.24
N GLU A 171 14.73 -31.21 -11.45
CA GLU A 171 15.81 -31.57 -10.54
C GLU A 171 16.87 -30.46 -10.50
N ALA A 172 17.28 -30.11 -9.27
CA ALA A 172 18.13 -28.98 -8.93
C ALA A 172 19.63 -29.21 -9.24
N THR A 173 19.95 -29.56 -10.47
CA THR A 173 21.32 -29.85 -10.90
C THR A 173 21.63 -29.19 -12.23
N ASP A 174 21.79 -27.86 -12.21
CA ASP A 174 22.84 -27.21 -12.99
C ASP A 174 22.96 -25.74 -12.58
N ALA A 175 23.88 -25.47 -11.65
CA ALA A 175 24.33 -24.12 -11.29
C ALA A 175 25.19 -23.56 -12.44
N ARG A 176 24.60 -23.38 -13.63
CA ARG A 176 25.19 -22.55 -14.68
C ARG A 176 25.16 -21.11 -14.20
N ARG A 177 26.31 -20.66 -13.69
CA ARG A 177 26.65 -19.24 -13.47
C ARG A 177 26.35 -18.47 -14.76
N MET A 178 25.15 -17.92 -14.87
CA MET A 178 24.91 -16.77 -15.72
C MET A 178 25.93 -15.72 -15.31
N PRO A 179 26.75 -15.17 -16.22
CA PRO A 179 27.55 -14.00 -15.91
C PRO A 179 26.55 -12.95 -15.44
N ARG A 180 26.63 -12.55 -14.17
CA ARG A 180 25.97 -11.35 -13.68
C ARG A 180 26.56 -10.22 -14.53
N LEU A 181 25.89 -9.90 -15.64
CA LEU A 181 26.01 -8.61 -16.27
C LEU A 181 25.88 -7.64 -15.10
N ARG A 182 27.01 -7.01 -14.75
CA ARG A 182 27.06 -5.83 -13.89
C ARG A 182 26.07 -4.88 -14.54
N MET A 183 24.81 -4.95 -14.11
CA MET A 183 23.88 -3.85 -14.30
C MET A 183 24.68 -2.65 -13.81
N PRO A 184 25.01 -1.69 -14.69
CA PRO A 184 25.75 -0.52 -14.28
C PRO A 184 25.01 -0.03 -13.05
N GLU A 185 25.73 -0.01 -11.93
CA GLU A 185 25.25 0.47 -10.65
C GLU A 185 24.54 1.75 -11.00
N ARG A 186 23.19 1.69 -10.98
CA ARG A 186 22.34 2.76 -11.48
C ARG A 186 22.63 3.83 -10.48
N ALA A 187 23.58 4.70 -10.80
CA ALA A 187 24.10 5.71 -9.91
C ALA A 187 22.84 6.37 -9.38
N ASN A 188 22.50 6.07 -8.12
CA ASN A 188 21.45 6.77 -7.43
C ASN A 188 21.91 8.21 -7.61
N PRO A 189 21.24 9.01 -8.45
CA PRO A 189 21.71 10.34 -8.76
C PRO A 189 21.87 10.96 -7.39
N ALA A 190 23.13 11.18 -6.99
CA ALA A 190 23.44 11.56 -5.63
C ALA A 190 22.53 12.74 -5.35
N GLU A 191 21.73 12.58 -4.29
CA GLU A 191 20.67 13.50 -3.87
C GLU A 191 21.30 14.86 -3.55
N GLY A 192 21.75 15.58 -4.58
CA GLY A 192 21.80 17.02 -4.56
C GLY A 192 20.35 17.41 -4.47
N GLY A 193 19.87 17.57 -3.23
CA GLY A 193 18.53 18.00 -2.89
C GLY A 193 18.28 19.37 -3.47
N GLN A 194 18.08 19.44 -4.79
CA GLN A 194 17.45 20.55 -5.45
C GLN A 194 16.08 20.62 -4.82
N GLU A 195 15.96 21.47 -3.79
CA GLU A 195 14.71 21.81 -3.16
C GLU A 195 13.76 22.18 -4.29
N ARG A 196 12.78 21.33 -4.56
CA ARG A 196 11.75 21.66 -5.53
C ARG A 196 11.15 22.98 -5.05
N PRO A 197 11.09 24.02 -5.91
CA PRO A 197 10.58 25.31 -5.49
C PRO A 197 9.19 25.12 -4.86
N ARG A 198 8.98 25.73 -3.70
CA ARG A 198 7.68 25.64 -3.01
C ARG A 198 6.59 26.19 -3.94
N PRO A 199 5.43 25.53 -4.05
CA PRO A 199 4.34 26.03 -4.89
C PRO A 199 3.91 27.43 -4.47
N THR A 200 3.68 28.32 -5.44
CA THR A 200 3.15 29.66 -5.17
C THR A 200 1.70 29.58 -4.66
N ALA A 201 1.21 30.61 -3.96
CA ALA A 201 -0.19 30.65 -3.49
C ALA A 201 -1.20 30.49 -4.65
N GLN A 202 -0.90 31.07 -5.82
CA GLN A 202 -1.71 30.91 -7.03
C GLN A 202 -1.71 29.45 -7.53
N GLN A 203 -0.56 28.77 -7.51
CA GLN A 203 -0.48 27.35 -7.87
C GLN A 203 -1.27 26.48 -6.90
N GLN A 204 -1.24 26.77 -5.59
CA GLN A 204 -2.03 26.04 -4.60
C GLN A 204 -3.53 26.22 -4.83
N ALA A 205 -3.99 27.44 -5.10
CA ALA A 205 -5.38 27.71 -5.46
C ALA A 205 -5.80 26.99 -6.75
N ALA A 206 -4.94 26.97 -7.77
CA ALA A 206 -5.17 26.22 -9.00
C ALA A 206 -5.23 24.71 -8.76
N GLN A 207 -4.38 24.16 -7.88
CA GLN A 207 -4.43 22.74 -7.48
C GLN A 207 -5.75 22.39 -6.76
N GLN A 208 -6.27 23.28 -5.91
CA GLN A 208 -7.56 23.10 -5.26
C GLN A 208 -8.70 23.12 -6.29
N ARG A 209 -8.69 24.08 -7.23
CA ARG A 209 -9.67 24.13 -8.33
C ARG A 209 -9.61 22.89 -9.21
N LEU A 210 -8.41 22.42 -9.56
CA LEU A 210 -8.22 21.18 -10.29
C LEU A 210 -8.79 19.98 -9.53
N ARG A 211 -8.57 19.89 -8.21
CA ARG A 211 -9.16 18.82 -7.38
C ARG A 211 -10.69 18.88 -7.39
N ALA A 212 -11.26 20.07 -7.16
CA ALA A 212 -12.71 20.28 -7.19
C ALA A 212 -13.33 19.99 -8.57
N PHE A 213 -12.59 20.30 -9.64
CA PHE A 213 -12.97 20.00 -11.00
C PHE A 213 -12.98 18.48 -11.25
N MET A 214 -11.90 17.80 -10.89
CA MET A 214 -11.78 16.34 -11.03
C MET A 214 -12.83 15.58 -10.20
N SER A 215 -13.30 16.13 -9.07
CA SER A 215 -14.38 15.52 -8.28
C SER A 215 -15.78 15.64 -8.92
N LYS A 216 -15.97 16.50 -9.93
CA LYS A 216 -17.24 16.57 -10.68
C LYS A 216 -17.37 15.48 -11.75
N GLY A 217 -16.26 14.89 -12.16
CA GLY A 217 -16.26 13.81 -13.15
C GLY A 217 -16.65 12.46 -12.55
N PRO A 218 -16.82 11.42 -13.40
CA PRO A 218 -17.08 10.06 -12.94
C PRO A 218 -15.99 9.59 -11.98
N THR A 219 -16.37 9.33 -10.72
CA THR A 219 -15.40 8.92 -9.69
C THR A 219 -15.33 7.40 -9.58
N THR A 220 -14.19 6.88 -9.15
CA THR A 220 -14.07 5.43 -8.88
C THR A 220 -15.00 5.01 -7.74
N GLY A 221 -15.30 5.91 -6.80
CA GLY A 221 -16.29 5.67 -5.75
C GLY A 221 -17.71 5.45 -6.29
N ASP A 222 -18.10 6.13 -7.39
CA ASP A 222 -19.39 5.88 -8.05
C ASP A 222 -19.45 4.48 -8.64
N LEU A 223 -18.41 4.06 -9.34
CA LEU A 223 -18.29 2.70 -9.88
C LEU A 223 -18.35 1.66 -8.75
N GLN A 224 -17.61 1.87 -7.66
CA GLN A 224 -17.62 0.96 -6.50
C GLN A 224 -19.02 0.82 -5.90
N ARG A 225 -19.76 1.93 -5.75
CA ARG A 225 -21.14 1.91 -5.27
C ARG A 225 -22.07 1.14 -6.22
N ARG A 226 -21.94 1.35 -7.54
CA ARG A 226 -22.73 0.59 -8.54
C ARG A 226 -22.43 -0.90 -8.46
N ILE A 227 -21.15 -1.29 -8.36
CA ILE A 227 -20.75 -2.69 -8.20
C ILE A 227 -21.33 -3.27 -6.91
N TYR A 228 -21.19 -2.58 -5.77
CA TYR A 228 -21.66 -3.08 -4.49
C TYR A 228 -23.18 -3.30 -4.45
N ALA A 229 -23.95 -2.47 -5.15
CA ALA A 229 -25.39 -2.63 -5.28
C ALA A 229 -25.83 -3.90 -6.03
N GLU A 230 -24.97 -4.46 -6.89
CA GLU A 230 -25.23 -5.72 -7.62
C GLU A 230 -24.90 -6.99 -6.78
N LEU A 231 -24.31 -6.80 -5.60
CA LEU A 231 -23.87 -7.89 -4.73
C LEU A 231 -24.94 -8.24 -3.69
N SER A 232 -24.96 -9.52 -3.28
CA SER A 232 -25.80 -9.98 -2.17
C SER A 232 -25.33 -9.42 -0.83
N ALA A 233 -26.20 -9.41 0.18
CA ALA A 233 -25.84 -8.92 1.52
C ALA A 233 -24.67 -9.70 2.15
N GLU A 234 -24.54 -11.00 1.85
CA GLU A 234 -23.44 -11.84 2.35
C GLU A 234 -22.11 -11.50 1.66
N GLN A 235 -22.15 -11.30 0.34
CA GLN A 235 -21.00 -10.84 -0.44
C GLN A 235 -20.54 -9.44 -0.01
N GLN A 236 -21.49 -8.53 0.20
CA GLN A 236 -21.25 -7.18 0.72
C GLN A 236 -20.53 -7.21 2.08
N LYS A 237 -21.03 -8.03 3.01
CA LYS A 237 -20.40 -8.22 4.32
C LYS A 237 -18.98 -8.79 4.19
N HIS A 238 -18.78 -9.78 3.31
CA HIS A 238 -17.45 -10.35 3.08
C HIS A 238 -16.45 -9.29 2.57
N ILE A 239 -16.87 -8.43 1.64
CA ILE A 239 -16.04 -7.31 1.17
C ILE A 239 -15.70 -6.36 2.32
N ASP A 240 -16.67 -6.00 3.15
CA ASP A 240 -16.43 -5.13 4.31
C ASP A 240 -15.39 -5.72 5.26
N ASP A 241 -15.52 -7.02 5.59
CA ASP A 241 -14.61 -7.72 6.50
C ASP A 241 -13.19 -7.81 5.90
N GLU A 242 -13.06 -8.10 4.60
CA GLU A 242 -11.78 -8.14 3.90
C GLU A 242 -11.11 -6.76 3.78
N VAL A 243 -11.88 -5.70 3.58
CA VAL A 243 -11.36 -4.32 3.54
C VAL A 243 -10.76 -3.93 4.89
N VAL A 244 -11.43 -4.27 5.99
CA VAL A 244 -10.92 -4.04 7.35
C VAL A 244 -9.63 -4.83 7.56
N ARG A 245 -9.64 -6.13 7.21
CA ARG A 245 -8.46 -6.99 7.31
C ARG A 245 -7.25 -6.44 6.54
N MET A 246 -7.44 -6.00 5.29
CA MET A 246 -6.38 -5.39 4.48
C MET A 246 -5.93 -4.03 5.03
N ALA A 247 -6.82 -3.26 5.66
CA ALA A 247 -6.46 -1.99 6.29
C ALA A 247 -5.54 -2.21 7.50
N ASP A 248 -5.82 -3.23 8.31
CA ASP A 248 -5.02 -3.63 9.46
C ASP A 248 -3.64 -4.16 9.01
N GLU A 249 -3.59 -5.04 8.00
CA GLU A 249 -2.33 -5.52 7.42
C GLU A 249 -1.44 -4.35 6.93
N ARG A 250 -2.04 -3.37 6.25
CA ARG A 250 -1.31 -2.16 5.82
C ARG A 250 -0.88 -1.28 6.99
N ALA A 251 -1.59 -1.28 8.11
CA ALA A 251 -1.17 -0.56 9.31
C ALA A 251 0.08 -1.22 9.92
N ASP A 252 0.06 -2.55 10.06
CA ASP A 252 1.17 -3.35 10.58
C ASP A 252 2.42 -3.24 9.69
N GLU A 253 2.26 -3.33 8.37
CA GLU A 253 3.36 -3.15 7.41
C GLU A 253 4.03 -1.78 7.56
N ARG A 254 3.23 -0.72 7.75
CA ARG A 254 3.75 0.64 7.97
C ARG A 254 4.47 0.75 9.30
N GLU A 255 4.00 0.09 10.35
CA GLU A 255 4.68 0.05 11.64
C GLU A 255 6.01 -0.70 11.55
N MET A 256 6.01 -1.89 10.95
CA MET A 256 7.22 -2.69 10.72
C MET A 256 8.25 -1.93 9.88
N ALA A 257 7.82 -1.23 8.82
CA ALA A 257 8.68 -0.38 8.01
C ALA A 257 9.28 0.78 8.82
N LYS A 258 8.51 1.40 9.73
CA LYS A 258 9.01 2.44 10.65
C LYS A 258 10.05 1.88 11.61
N ILE A 259 9.82 0.69 12.19
CA ILE A 259 10.77 0.02 13.08
C ILE A 259 12.06 -0.30 12.32
N GLN A 260 11.95 -0.86 11.11
CA GLN A 260 13.10 -1.20 10.27
C GLN A 260 13.90 0.04 9.90
N ARG A 261 13.23 1.15 9.53
CA ARG A 261 13.88 2.44 9.27
C ARG A 261 14.64 2.94 10.51
N ARG A 262 14.00 2.92 11.69
CA ARG A 262 14.64 3.29 12.96
C ARG A 262 15.85 2.40 13.29
N GLN A 263 15.78 1.11 13.03
CA GLN A 263 16.90 0.19 13.24
C GLN A 263 18.05 0.48 12.27
N ASN A 264 17.76 0.73 10.99
CA ASN A 264 18.76 1.11 9.99
C ASN A 264 19.41 2.45 10.33
N ASP A 265 18.64 3.45 10.77
CA ASP A 265 19.15 4.75 11.21
C ASP A 265 20.07 4.61 12.43
N ARG A 266 19.70 3.76 13.40
CA ARG A 266 20.57 3.44 14.56
C ARG A 266 21.86 2.74 14.13
N ARG A 267 21.79 1.78 13.21
CA ARG A 267 22.98 1.10 12.66
C ARG A 267 23.88 2.07 11.91
N ALA A 268 23.32 2.96 11.11
CA ALA A 268 24.08 3.98 10.38
C ALA A 268 24.76 4.97 11.33
N LYS A 269 24.06 5.44 12.37
CA LYS A 269 24.64 6.34 13.40
C LYS A 269 25.74 5.65 14.20
N ASN A 270 25.53 4.41 14.63
CA ASN A 270 26.53 3.66 15.40
C ASN A 270 27.75 3.28 14.55
N GLY A 271 27.55 2.92 13.27
CA GLY A 271 28.64 2.61 12.34
C GLY A 271 29.48 3.84 11.98
N ARG A 272 28.87 5.02 11.88
CA ARG A 272 29.58 6.28 11.62
C ARG A 272 30.39 6.76 12.82
N ALA A 273 29.94 6.49 14.05
CA ALA A 273 30.66 6.83 15.26
C ALA A 273 31.86 5.90 15.55
N GLY A 274 31.84 4.65 15.03
CA GLY A 274 32.90 3.67 15.27
C GLY A 274 34.01 3.59 14.22
N GLY A 275 33.90 4.30 13.10
CA GLY A 275 34.80 4.15 11.94
C GLY A 275 35.76 5.32 11.67
N ALA A 276 35.75 6.38 12.48
CA ALA A 276 36.59 7.56 12.25
C ALA A 276 37.81 7.65 13.18
N GLU A 277 38.06 6.67 14.04
CA GLU A 277 39.14 6.70 15.04
C GLU A 277 40.08 5.48 14.97
N GLU A 278 40.14 4.78 13.82
CA GLU A 278 41.27 3.88 13.50
C GLU A 278 42.36 4.70 12.80
N GLY A 279 43.07 5.49 13.60
CA GLY A 279 44.11 6.39 13.12
C GLY A 279 45.09 6.88 14.17
N ALA A 280 45.22 6.22 15.33
CA ALA A 280 46.40 6.28 16.19
C ALA A 280 46.29 5.21 17.29
N GLY A 281 47.33 4.40 17.47
CA GLY A 281 47.31 3.20 18.29
C GLY A 281 46.90 3.41 19.75
N GLY A 282 45.76 2.84 20.13
CA GLY A 282 45.42 2.55 21.52
C GLY A 282 45.71 1.07 21.83
N PRO A 283 46.67 0.74 22.70
CA PRO A 283 46.98 -0.65 23.02
C PRO A 283 45.87 -1.27 23.89
N GLY A 284 45.38 -2.43 23.48
CA GLY A 284 44.81 -3.43 24.40
C GLY A 284 43.41 -3.16 24.94
N ARG A 285 42.39 -3.07 24.07
CA ARG A 285 41.02 -3.31 24.54
C ARG A 285 40.79 -4.83 24.61
N ALA A 286 41.15 -5.39 25.77
CA ALA A 286 40.92 -6.77 26.14
C ALA A 286 39.51 -7.21 25.72
N GLY A 287 39.44 -8.28 24.93
CA GLY A 287 38.19 -8.84 24.46
C GLY A 287 37.25 -9.04 25.63
N GLY A 288 36.14 -8.28 25.64
CA GLY A 288 35.08 -8.45 26.61
C GLY A 288 34.60 -9.89 26.53
N GLY A 289 35.11 -10.71 27.46
CA GLY A 289 34.68 -12.07 27.63
C GLY A 289 33.18 -12.02 27.75
N ARG A 290 32.47 -12.64 26.80
CA ARG A 290 31.08 -13.01 27.02
C ARG A 290 31.14 -13.90 28.26
N GLY A 291 30.85 -13.32 29.42
CA GLY A 291 30.96 -13.99 30.71
C GLY A 291 30.27 -15.33 30.55
N LYS A 292 31.01 -16.41 30.81
CA LYS A 292 30.42 -17.74 30.86
C LYS A 292 29.25 -17.63 31.84
N ILE A 293 28.05 -17.88 31.36
CA ILE A 293 26.86 -17.91 32.22
C ILE A 293 27.12 -19.02 33.22
N ASP A 294 27.07 -18.70 34.51
CA ASP A 294 27.16 -19.67 35.57
C ASP A 294 25.81 -20.39 35.67
N TRP A 295 25.70 -21.51 34.96
CA TRP A 295 24.45 -22.26 34.86
C TRP A 295 24.01 -22.88 36.18
N ASP A 296 24.95 -23.14 37.09
CA ASP A 296 24.62 -23.70 38.39
C ASP A 296 24.01 -22.63 39.30
N ALA A 297 24.34 -21.35 39.09
CA ALA A 297 23.67 -20.21 39.74
C ALA A 297 22.30 -19.88 39.12
N VAL A 298 22.08 -20.19 37.84
CA VAL A 298 20.80 -19.92 37.13
C VAL A 298 19.77 -21.02 37.37
N LEU A 299 20.20 -22.28 37.43
CA LEU A 299 19.34 -23.45 37.53
C LEU A 299 19.93 -24.45 38.53
N PRO A 300 19.80 -24.19 39.84
CA PRO A 300 20.39 -25.03 40.88
C PRO A 300 19.76 -26.44 40.89
N ALA A 301 20.43 -27.37 41.58
CA ALA A 301 20.00 -28.76 41.66
C ALA A 301 18.62 -28.97 42.31
N ASP A 302 18.11 -27.97 43.04
CA ASP A 302 16.78 -27.96 43.64
C ASP A 302 15.64 -27.70 42.63
N GLY A 303 15.98 -27.36 41.38
CA GLY A 303 15.02 -27.10 40.30
C GLY A 303 14.38 -25.72 40.35
N SER A 304 14.86 -24.83 41.23
CA SER A 304 14.50 -23.41 41.22
C SER A 304 15.14 -22.68 40.04
N VAL A 305 14.58 -21.54 39.64
CA VAL A 305 15.11 -20.71 38.55
C VAL A 305 15.48 -19.35 39.11
N ASN A 306 16.77 -19.00 39.07
CA ASN A 306 17.25 -17.69 39.47
C ASN A 306 17.55 -16.84 38.22
N LEU A 307 16.61 -15.96 37.89
CA LEU A 307 16.69 -15.09 36.72
C LEU A 307 17.67 -13.91 36.89
N GLU A 308 18.08 -13.58 38.12
CA GLU A 308 18.98 -12.44 38.39
C GLU A 308 20.42 -12.71 37.93
N SER A 309 20.82 -13.97 37.88
CA SER A 309 22.13 -14.42 37.42
C SER A 309 22.28 -14.36 35.88
N LEU A 310 21.21 -14.04 35.14
CA LEU A 310 21.22 -13.94 33.68
C LEU A 310 21.51 -12.53 33.18
N PRO A 311 22.12 -12.38 32.00
CA PRO A 311 22.20 -11.09 31.32
C PRO A 311 20.80 -10.48 31.15
N GLU A 312 20.68 -9.16 31.37
CA GLU A 312 19.41 -8.42 31.39
C GLU A 312 18.51 -8.72 30.18
N ARG A 313 19.09 -8.90 28.99
CA ARG A 313 18.35 -9.26 27.77
C ARG A 313 17.72 -10.66 27.81
N ALA A 314 18.39 -11.63 28.42
CA ALA A 314 17.87 -12.99 28.58
C ALA A 314 16.79 -13.02 29.66
N ARG A 315 16.99 -12.27 30.76
CA ARG A 315 16.02 -12.12 31.84
C ARG A 315 14.68 -11.57 31.33
N ALA A 316 14.69 -10.42 30.66
CA ALA A 316 13.47 -9.78 30.15
C ALA A 316 12.65 -10.67 29.19
N ARG A 317 13.33 -11.56 28.45
CA ARG A 317 12.66 -12.52 27.56
C ARG A 317 12.03 -13.69 28.30
N LEU A 318 12.61 -14.11 29.42
CA LEU A 318 12.09 -15.22 30.22
C LEU A 318 10.95 -14.74 31.12
N GLU A 319 11.02 -13.53 31.67
CA GLU A 319 9.95 -12.93 32.50
C GLU A 319 8.59 -12.85 31.77
N SER A 320 8.57 -12.79 30.44
CA SER A 320 7.33 -12.78 29.64
C SER A 320 6.77 -14.18 29.34
N MET A 321 7.47 -15.25 29.70
CA MET A 321 7.07 -16.64 29.43
C MET A 321 6.47 -17.28 30.69
N ASP A 322 5.60 -18.28 30.52
CA ASP A 322 5.16 -19.11 31.64
C ASP A 322 6.32 -19.96 32.20
N GLU A 323 6.17 -20.44 33.45
CA GLU A 323 7.25 -21.13 34.16
C GLU A 323 7.74 -22.41 33.44
N ALA A 324 6.84 -23.12 32.75
CA ALA A 324 7.18 -24.33 32.00
C ALA A 324 7.99 -23.99 30.73
N GLN A 325 7.64 -22.91 30.05
CA GLN A 325 8.37 -22.37 28.91
C GLN A 325 9.73 -21.81 29.32
N GLN A 326 9.81 -21.14 30.47
CA GLN A 326 11.07 -20.64 31.03
C GLN A 326 12.06 -21.78 31.26
N LYS A 327 11.65 -22.86 31.93
CA LYS A 327 12.50 -24.04 32.17
C LYS A 327 12.99 -24.68 30.87
N ARG A 328 12.09 -24.89 29.89
CA ARG A 328 12.46 -25.44 28.57
C ARG A 328 13.46 -24.54 27.82
N ALA A 329 13.26 -23.23 27.87
CA ALA A 329 14.16 -22.27 27.23
C ALA A 329 15.55 -22.25 27.91
N LEU A 330 15.60 -22.31 29.23
CA LEU A 330 16.84 -22.37 30.01
C LEU A 330 17.63 -23.66 29.75
N GLU A 331 16.97 -24.81 29.72
CA GLU A 331 17.60 -26.09 29.36
C GLU A 331 18.17 -26.06 27.93
N ALA A 332 17.43 -25.50 26.97
CA ALA A 332 17.91 -25.34 25.59
C ALA A 332 19.13 -24.42 25.50
N MET A 333 19.17 -23.34 26.29
CA MET A 333 20.32 -22.44 26.36
C MET A 333 21.53 -23.10 27.03
N ARG A 334 21.32 -23.83 28.13
CA ARG A 334 22.37 -24.62 28.82
C ARG A 334 22.98 -25.63 27.85
N LYS A 335 22.16 -26.43 27.16
CA LYS A 335 22.60 -27.41 26.15
C LYS A 335 23.45 -26.75 25.06
N ARG A 336 22.99 -25.63 24.49
CA ARG A 336 23.71 -24.91 23.43
C ARG A 336 25.04 -24.31 23.89
N SER A 337 25.17 -23.97 25.17
CA SER A 337 26.40 -23.39 25.73
C SER A 337 27.43 -24.44 26.16
N GLY A 338 26.98 -25.64 26.56
CA GLY A 338 27.84 -26.75 26.96
C GLY A 338 28.31 -27.61 25.80
N GLU A 339 27.58 -27.60 24.67
CA GLU A 339 27.98 -28.32 23.47
C GLU A 339 29.16 -27.59 22.80
N PRO A 340 30.38 -28.18 22.77
CA PRO A 340 31.49 -27.58 22.06
C PRO A 340 31.06 -27.42 20.60
N ARG A 341 31.08 -26.17 20.10
CA ARG A 341 30.72 -25.88 18.71
C ARG A 341 31.64 -26.71 17.82
N ARG A 342 31.15 -27.86 17.33
CA ARG A 342 31.83 -28.65 16.31
C ARG A 342 32.04 -27.70 15.15
N ARG A 343 33.31 -27.33 14.89
CA ARG A 343 33.67 -26.52 13.74
C ARG A 343 33.16 -27.28 12.52
N ARG A 344 32.21 -26.67 11.82
CA ARG A 344 31.59 -27.27 10.66
C ARG A 344 32.61 -27.16 9.52
N GLY A 345 33.51 -28.15 9.43
CA GLY A 345 34.57 -28.20 8.42
C GLY A 345 35.83 -28.91 8.87
N ASP A 346 35.71 -30.15 9.34
CA ASP A 346 36.77 -31.16 9.24
C ASP A 346 36.21 -32.36 8.47
#